data_AF-A0A8R2NL51-F1
#
_entry.id   AF-A0A8R2NL51-F1
#
_cell.length_a   1.000
_cell.length_b   1.000
_cell.length_c   1.000
_cell.angle_alpha   90.00
_cell.angle_beta   90.00
_cell.angle_gamma   90.00
#
_symmetry.space_group_name_H-M   'P 1'
#
loop_
_entity.id
_entity.type
_entity.pdbx_description
1 polymer ?
#
loop_
_entity_poly.entity_id
_entity_poly.type
_entity_poly.pdbx_seq_one_letter_code
_entity_poly.pdbx_strand_id
1 'polypeptide(L)'
;MRIDDEIGKVALPVPVMISRALELFVSSLLIKAGDVTMQKSARTLTLAHLKQCIYSDSRLDFLKELVKSTPDHSEECNDIADSAVIQNNQVSNNDSDEETLSKTIEWHLLNGCACPLTGAEYEWLVTFPTEVNSLPSDTIDHLSTMRLLLSMRRHRRLQHPVTDYCPTVERACSATLSSTLWFDQLLAMLASVDDHVRYVATCVATEAALGCADVHGDSLSHMIDGLLLTITTTVGRSSSAAVNVLTRVLDVTCNYPRISTVETFCFHDGDKAGRFTAVTKGHDTKTLLLDRLNGRWLDVVHATVRENGTTVATDYQNNGLADIIGLWTAVFRLFRFAGSTCRNREQFYSELPSLEWLLYRTDTEPLVWLNTVRLFGASLQRCLDQPIDDWWMAGRVTMAERVLTGFTRRRMLYFMCKMASSYGLENDRTKILLQETVLLAIRSLHAFVGGNNQFLDSDNDRDAAAITMIRDVVDCLDSYVKASTLYATDVGFCRWTVRLMCDRDDATIQCLTCALDVADAVPSAWSLLDPFASFAELLECVSYEPDVLLDYLISEESNFLPYALRILKTACRDARCFFKSCGSGLDDAMVLLIRLRLKMLRLHENHVFPYNVVPIAKLIQRCDELYTEIVL
;
A
#
# COMPACT_ATOMS: atom_id res chain seq x y z
N MET A 1 2.87 8.59 21.65
CA MET A 1 1.76 9.32 21.00
C MET A 1 0.44 9.05 21.70
N ARG A 2 -0.15 7.85 21.66
CA ARG A 2 -1.44 7.56 22.32
C ARG A 2 -1.47 7.56 23.86
N ILE A 3 -0.35 7.89 24.52
CA ILE A 3 -0.27 8.10 25.98
C ILE A 3 -0.59 9.57 26.32
N ASP A 4 -0.57 10.44 25.32
CA ASP A 4 -0.88 11.86 25.43
C ASP A 4 -2.33 12.08 24.99
N ASP A 5 -3.18 12.45 25.95
CA ASP A 5 -4.63 12.62 25.76
C ASP A 5 -4.99 13.85 24.89
N GLU A 6 -4.02 14.76 24.64
CA GLU A 6 -4.22 15.93 23.77
C GLU A 6 -3.98 15.61 22.28
N ILE A 7 -3.45 14.42 21.96
CA ILE A 7 -3.17 14.01 20.58
C ILE A 7 -4.43 13.39 19.95
N GLY A 8 -5.03 14.12 19.01
CA GLY A 8 -6.17 13.67 18.19
C GLY A 8 -5.82 12.63 17.11
N LYS A 9 -6.60 12.58 16.01
CA LYS A 9 -6.34 11.65 14.89
C LYS A 9 -4.95 11.92 14.30
N VAL A 10 -4.11 10.89 14.24
CA VAL A 10 -2.74 10.96 13.71
C VAL A 10 -2.72 10.48 12.25
N ALA A 11 -2.20 11.30 11.35
CA ALA A 11 -2.06 10.92 9.94
C ALA A 11 -1.15 9.69 9.75
N LEU A 12 -1.48 8.82 8.79
CA LEU A 12 -0.80 7.55 8.56
C LEU A 12 0.73 7.63 8.42
N PRO A 13 1.33 8.67 7.79
CA PRO A 13 2.78 8.78 7.67
C PRO A 13 3.50 9.12 8.98
N VAL A 14 2.80 9.72 9.95
CA VAL A 14 3.42 10.33 11.14
C VAL A 14 4.11 9.30 12.04
N PRO A 15 3.54 8.11 12.34
CA PRO A 15 4.25 7.07 13.09
C PRO A 15 5.53 6.60 12.40
N VAL A 16 5.54 6.52 11.07
CA VAL A 16 6.72 6.10 10.28
C VAL A 16 7.82 7.17 10.36
N MET A 17 7.46 8.44 10.20
CA MET A 17 8.40 9.57 10.32
C MET A 17 8.99 9.68 11.73
N ILE A 18 8.15 9.54 12.77
CA ILE A 18 8.61 9.58 14.17
C ILE A 18 9.52 8.38 14.46
N SER A 19 9.20 7.20 13.93
CA SER A 19 10.08 6.02 14.07
C SER A 19 11.46 6.26 13.47
N ARG A 20 11.51 6.87 12.27
CA ARG A 20 12.78 7.23 11.62
C ARG A 20 13.53 8.32 12.39
N ALA A 21 12.83 9.31 12.91
CA ALA A 21 13.43 10.37 13.73
C ALA A 21 14.01 9.80 15.04
N LEU A 22 13.31 8.86 15.69
CA LEU A 22 13.77 8.19 16.90
C LEU A 22 15.01 7.33 16.64
N GLU A 23 15.04 6.60 15.52
CA GLU A 23 16.21 5.82 15.11
C GLU A 23 17.45 6.72 14.93
N LEU A 24 17.31 7.82 14.18
CA LEU A 24 18.40 8.79 13.98
C LEU A 24 18.83 9.45 15.30
N PHE A 25 17.87 9.75 16.17
CA PHE A 25 18.13 10.33 17.49
C PHE A 25 18.93 9.37 18.37
N VAL A 26 18.51 8.11 18.50
CA VAL A 26 19.20 7.09 19.31
C VAL A 26 20.59 6.80 18.76
N SER A 27 20.73 6.68 17.43
CA SER A 27 22.03 6.51 16.78
C SER A 27 22.98 7.67 17.11
N SER A 28 22.52 8.92 16.97
CA SER A 28 23.33 10.10 17.30
C SER A 28 23.71 10.17 18.78
N LEU A 29 22.79 9.82 19.68
CA LEU A 29 23.04 9.80 21.12
C LEU A 29 24.09 8.75 21.49
N LEU A 30 23.98 7.54 20.94
CA LEU A 30 24.92 6.44 21.21
C LEU A 30 26.33 6.72 20.67
N ILE A 31 26.45 7.34 19.48
CA ILE A 31 27.75 7.74 18.92
C ILE A 31 28.45 8.71 19.88
N LYS A 32 27.75 9.78 20.31
CA LYS A 32 28.32 10.77 21.22
C LYS A 32 28.66 10.19 22.60
N ALA A 33 27.80 9.32 23.14
CA ALA A 33 28.08 8.64 24.40
C ALA A 33 29.24 7.63 24.26
N GLY A 34 29.42 7.04 23.08
CA GLY A 34 30.58 6.24 22.68
C GLY A 34 31.87 7.07 22.69
N ASP A 35 31.84 8.28 22.13
CA ASP A 35 32.99 9.19 22.16
C ASP A 35 33.41 9.51 23.61
N VAL A 36 32.44 9.78 24.50
CA VAL A 36 32.69 10.00 25.94
C VAL A 36 33.30 8.75 26.59
N THR A 37 32.81 7.56 26.21
CA THR A 37 33.32 6.27 26.70
C THR A 37 34.79 6.07 26.29
N MET A 38 35.12 6.37 25.03
CA MET A 38 36.49 6.28 24.50
C MET A 38 37.42 7.32 25.11
N GLN A 39 36.96 8.56 25.33
CA GLN A 39 37.72 9.60 26.02
C GLN A 39 38.11 9.20 27.45
N LYS A 40 37.29 8.36 28.09
CA LYS A 40 37.57 7.78 29.42
C LYS A 40 38.33 6.45 29.37
N SER A 41 38.81 6.05 28.19
CA SER A 41 39.53 4.77 27.96
C SER A 41 38.74 3.54 28.43
N ALA A 42 37.41 3.63 28.44
CA ALA A 42 36.53 2.52 28.76
C ALA A 42 36.13 1.78 27.48
N ARG A 43 35.98 0.46 27.55
CA ARG A 43 35.49 -0.37 26.43
C ARG A 43 33.99 -0.61 26.46
N THR A 44 33.32 -0.25 27.55
CA THR A 44 31.89 -0.48 27.76
C THR A 44 31.20 0.85 28.04
N LEU A 45 30.15 1.15 27.27
CA LEU A 45 29.30 2.31 27.50
C LEU A 45 28.45 2.07 28.75
N THR A 46 28.54 2.98 29.72
CA THR A 46 27.77 2.91 30.97
C THR A 46 26.79 4.08 31.07
N LEU A 47 25.85 3.98 32.01
CA LEU A 47 24.90 5.05 32.32
C LEU A 47 25.61 6.36 32.74
N ALA A 48 26.81 6.28 33.32
CA ALA A 48 27.61 7.45 33.68
C ALA A 48 28.12 8.20 32.44
N HIS A 49 28.59 7.49 31.40
CA HIS A 49 29.00 8.11 30.13
C HIS A 49 27.82 8.76 29.41
N LEU A 50 26.66 8.09 29.45
CA LEU A 50 25.43 8.63 28.87
C LEU A 50 24.96 9.88 29.61
N LYS A 51 25.00 9.89 30.95
CA LYS A 51 24.71 11.07 31.76
C LYS A 51 25.65 12.21 31.41
N GLN A 52 26.96 11.97 31.35
CA GLN A 52 27.93 13.00 30.96
C GLN A 52 27.66 13.55 29.55
N CYS A 53 27.34 12.69 28.58
CA CYS A 53 26.97 13.09 27.22
C CYS A 53 25.70 13.97 27.19
N ILE A 54 24.70 13.67 28.02
CA ILE A 54 23.46 14.46 28.11
C ILE A 54 23.72 15.83 28.75
N TYR A 55 24.64 15.90 29.72
CA TYR A 55 24.99 17.17 30.37
C TYR A 55 25.89 18.06 29.51
N SER A 56 26.63 17.50 28.55
CA SER A 56 27.55 18.25 27.68
C SER A 56 26.89 18.85 26.42
N ASP A 57 25.71 18.38 26.02
CA ASP A 57 24.99 18.88 24.82
C ASP A 57 23.63 19.49 25.20
N SER A 58 23.49 20.80 25.04
CA SER A 58 22.26 21.53 25.40
C SER A 58 21.02 21.08 24.62
N ARG A 59 21.19 20.43 23.46
CA ARG A 59 20.06 19.86 22.71
C ARG A 59 19.43 18.66 23.41
N LEU A 60 20.16 18.04 24.34
CA LEU A 60 19.72 16.88 25.12
C LEU A 60 19.15 17.27 26.49
N ASP A 61 18.96 18.57 26.76
CA ASP A 61 18.52 19.07 28.07
C ASP A 61 17.21 18.42 28.57
N PHE A 62 16.30 18.09 27.64
CA PHE A 62 15.05 17.40 27.95
C PHE A 62 15.23 16.00 28.59
N LEU A 63 16.42 15.39 28.48
CA LEU A 63 16.74 14.09 29.08
C LEU A 63 17.37 14.22 30.48
N LYS A 64 17.79 15.41 30.91
CA LYS A 64 18.56 15.60 32.17
C LYS A 64 17.79 15.12 33.40
N GLU A 65 16.48 15.31 33.43
CA GLU A 65 15.63 14.84 34.54
C GLU A 65 15.61 13.31 34.63
N LEU A 66 15.65 12.61 33.50
CA LEU A 66 15.60 11.15 33.44
C LEU A 66 16.89 10.49 33.96
N VAL A 67 18.04 11.15 33.83
CA VAL A 67 19.35 10.62 34.26
C VAL A 67 19.85 11.18 35.60
N LYS A 68 19.02 11.95 36.30
CA LYS A 68 19.38 12.65 37.54
C LYS A 68 19.70 11.68 38.70
N SER A 69 19.04 10.53 38.76
CA SER A 69 19.22 9.51 39.81
C SER A 69 20.43 8.59 39.59
N THR A 70 21.10 8.69 38.45
CA THR A 70 22.26 7.84 38.14
C THR A 70 23.49 8.32 38.93
N PRO A 71 24.18 7.44 39.67
CA PRO A 71 25.39 7.79 40.41
C PRO A 71 26.53 8.17 39.46
N ASP A 72 27.25 9.25 39.78
CA ASP A 72 28.48 9.63 39.07
C ASP A 72 29.61 8.75 39.58
N HIS A 73 30.19 7.90 38.73
CA HIS A 73 31.38 7.15 39.11
C HIS A 73 32.56 8.11 39.25
N SER A 74 32.94 8.38 40.50
CA SER A 74 34.20 9.01 40.86
C SER A 74 35.38 8.10 40.47
N GLU A 75 36.41 8.73 39.93
CA GLU A 75 37.72 8.14 39.64
C GLU A 75 38.27 7.41 40.88
N GLU A 76 38.49 6.10 40.80
CA GLU A 76 39.49 5.34 41.58
C GLU A 76 39.41 3.84 41.23
N CYS A 77 40.41 3.32 40.51
CA CYS A 77 41.25 2.18 40.94
C CYS A 77 42.23 1.81 39.81
N ASN A 78 43.39 2.46 39.80
CA ASN A 78 44.61 1.83 39.30
C ASN A 78 45.28 1.08 40.46
N ASP A 79 45.70 -0.15 40.16
CA ASP A 79 46.80 -0.90 40.76
C ASP A 79 46.69 -1.39 42.22
N ILE A 80 46.32 -2.67 42.37
CA ILE A 80 47.10 -3.61 43.21
C ILE A 80 47.21 -4.94 42.46
N ALA A 81 48.40 -5.20 41.92
CA ALA A 81 48.81 -6.51 41.45
C ALA A 81 49.23 -7.37 42.65
N ASP A 82 48.83 -8.64 42.67
CA ASP A 82 49.75 -9.69 43.11
C ASP A 82 49.51 -11.01 42.39
N SER A 83 50.63 -11.59 41.97
CA SER A 83 50.79 -12.70 41.05
C SER A 83 50.71 -14.05 41.76
N ALA A 84 49.96 -15.00 41.21
CA ALA A 84 50.33 -16.41 41.17
C ALA A 84 49.39 -17.19 40.23
N VAL A 85 49.87 -17.45 39.01
CA VAL A 85 49.81 -18.70 38.21
C VAL A 85 50.08 -18.28 36.75
N ILE A 86 51.37 -18.23 36.40
CA ILE A 86 51.82 -18.24 35.00
C ILE A 86 52.89 -19.33 34.91
N GLN A 87 52.46 -20.52 34.47
CA GLN A 87 53.30 -21.42 33.71
C GLN A 87 52.49 -21.97 32.52
N ASN A 88 52.94 -21.58 31.33
CA ASN A 88 52.85 -22.22 30.02
C ASN A 88 51.74 -23.26 29.80
N ASN A 89 50.87 -22.97 28.82
CA ASN A 89 50.62 -23.89 27.70
C ASN A 89 50.02 -23.14 26.50
N GLN A 90 50.58 -23.43 25.32
CA GLN A 90 49.98 -23.17 24.02
C GLN A 90 48.58 -23.82 23.97
N VAL A 91 47.54 -23.07 23.57
CA VAL A 91 46.42 -23.48 22.68
C VAL A 91 45.62 -22.22 22.31
N SER A 92 45.67 -21.88 21.01
CA SER A 92 44.75 -21.09 20.17
C SER A 92 44.02 -19.85 20.72
N ASN A 93 44.46 -18.69 20.22
CA ASN A 93 43.58 -17.58 19.80
C ASN A 93 42.43 -18.10 18.92
N ASN A 94 41.22 -17.59 19.13
CA ASN A 94 40.28 -17.16 18.09
C ASN A 94 39.03 -16.59 18.77
N ASP A 95 38.88 -15.27 18.69
CA ASP A 95 37.64 -14.56 18.34
C ASP A 95 38.04 -13.08 18.22
N SER A 96 38.41 -12.73 16.99
CA SER A 96 38.91 -11.43 16.56
C SER A 96 37.81 -10.40 16.47
N ASP A 97 38.10 -9.20 16.97
CA ASP A 97 37.49 -7.94 16.54
C ASP A 97 37.83 -7.70 15.06
N GLU A 98 37.16 -8.43 14.15
CA GLU A 98 37.29 -8.26 12.71
C GLU A 98 36.20 -7.28 12.24
N GLU A 99 36.60 -6.06 11.92
CA GLU A 99 35.77 -5.10 11.21
C GLU A 99 35.49 -5.70 9.81
N THR A 100 34.35 -6.36 9.67
CA THR A 100 34.02 -7.09 8.45
C THR A 100 33.89 -6.13 7.27
N LEU A 101 34.45 -6.51 6.12
CA LEU A 101 34.40 -5.78 4.84
C LEU A 101 33.01 -5.20 4.54
N SER A 102 31.95 -5.96 4.86
CA SER A 102 30.54 -5.56 4.69
C SER A 102 30.19 -4.28 5.47
N LYS A 103 30.62 -4.14 6.73
CA LYS A 103 30.28 -3.00 7.60
C LYS A 103 30.89 -1.69 7.08
N THR A 104 32.12 -1.76 6.56
CA THR A 104 32.80 -0.62 5.95
C THR A 104 32.06 -0.14 4.70
N ILE A 105 31.64 -1.07 3.84
CA ILE A 105 30.89 -0.77 2.63
C ILE A 105 29.51 -0.18 2.97
N GLU A 106 28.78 -0.78 3.91
CA GLU A 106 27.49 -0.27 4.39
C GLU A 106 27.59 1.17 4.90
N TRP A 107 28.63 1.48 5.69
CA TRP A 107 28.86 2.84 6.19
C TRP A 107 29.02 3.86 5.05
N HIS A 108 29.78 3.53 4.01
CA HIS A 108 29.94 4.38 2.84
C HIS A 108 28.62 4.57 2.07
N LEU A 109 27.83 3.51 1.91
CA LEU A 109 26.52 3.58 1.26
C LEU A 109 25.49 4.39 2.06
N LEU A 110 25.48 4.28 3.40
CA LEU A 110 24.60 5.08 4.26
C LEU A 110 24.92 6.58 4.19
N ASN A 111 26.20 6.94 4.05
CA ASN A 111 26.64 8.31 3.78
C ASN A 111 26.43 8.73 2.32
N GLY A 112 25.98 7.80 1.48
CA GLY A 112 25.57 8.09 0.12
C GLY A 112 26.72 8.31 -0.85
N CYS A 113 27.89 7.75 -0.59
CA CYS A 113 29.04 7.85 -1.48
C CYS A 113 29.84 6.56 -1.48
N ALA A 114 29.97 5.93 -2.65
CA ALA A 114 30.81 4.74 -2.85
C ALA A 114 32.19 5.06 -3.47
N CYS A 115 32.51 6.33 -3.71
CA CYS A 115 33.83 6.73 -4.23
C CYS A 115 35.02 6.35 -3.33
N PRO A 116 34.90 6.30 -1.99
CA PRO A 116 36.01 5.91 -1.13
C PRO A 116 36.33 4.41 -1.13
N LEU A 117 35.50 3.56 -1.74
CA LEU A 117 35.72 2.13 -1.76
C LEU A 117 37.01 1.77 -2.49
N THR A 118 37.79 0.87 -1.90
CA THR A 118 38.94 0.22 -2.54
C THR A 118 38.49 -0.68 -3.69
N GLY A 119 39.43 -1.07 -4.56
CA GLY A 119 39.12 -1.97 -5.69
C GLY A 119 38.51 -3.30 -5.25
N ALA A 120 39.01 -3.88 -4.14
CA ALA A 120 38.50 -5.12 -3.58
C ALA A 120 37.10 -4.97 -2.95
N GLU A 121 36.84 -3.86 -2.26
CA GLU A 121 35.50 -3.55 -1.72
C GLU A 121 34.47 -3.31 -2.83
N TYR A 122 34.88 -2.61 -3.90
CA TYR A 122 34.01 -2.40 -5.06
C TYR A 122 33.73 -3.71 -5.80
N GLU A 123 34.73 -4.57 -5.97
CA GLU A 123 34.56 -5.89 -6.59
C GLU A 123 33.61 -6.75 -5.74
N TRP A 124 33.83 -6.83 -4.43
CA TRP A 124 32.93 -7.51 -3.50
C TRP A 124 31.49 -6.98 -3.57
N LEU A 125 31.29 -5.68 -3.80
CA LEU A 125 29.97 -5.06 -3.94
C LEU A 125 29.27 -5.38 -5.28
N VAL A 126 29.99 -5.81 -6.32
CA VAL A 126 29.38 -6.00 -7.66
C VAL A 126 29.33 -7.48 -8.05
N THR A 127 30.23 -8.31 -7.53
CA THR A 127 30.24 -9.74 -7.79
C THR A 127 29.30 -10.47 -6.85
N PHE A 128 28.34 -11.22 -7.42
CA PHE A 128 27.53 -12.13 -6.62
C PHE A 128 28.42 -13.30 -6.14
N PRO A 129 28.33 -13.74 -4.88
CA PRO A 129 29.13 -14.84 -4.37
C PRO A 129 28.87 -16.13 -5.17
N THR A 130 29.86 -16.64 -5.90
CA THR A 130 29.76 -17.90 -6.67
C THR A 130 29.91 -19.14 -5.78
N GLU A 131 30.61 -18.98 -4.66
CA GLU A 131 30.75 -19.96 -3.59
C GLU A 131 30.24 -19.29 -2.32
N VAL A 132 29.00 -19.58 -1.93
CA VAL A 132 28.51 -19.17 -0.60
C VAL A 132 29.41 -19.86 0.42
N ASN A 133 30.36 -19.11 0.97
CA ASN A 133 31.10 -19.50 2.16
C ASN A 133 30.09 -20.01 3.19
N SER A 134 30.42 -21.15 3.79
CA SER A 134 29.58 -22.13 4.50
C SER A 134 28.53 -21.66 5.53
N LEU A 135 28.33 -20.36 5.78
CA LEU A 135 27.36 -19.81 6.73
C LEU A 135 26.29 -18.91 6.08
N PRO A 136 25.01 -19.03 6.47
CA PRO A 136 23.93 -18.14 6.05
C PRO A 136 24.18 -16.64 6.34
N SER A 137 24.95 -16.31 7.39
CA SER A 137 25.21 -14.93 7.83
C SER A 137 25.91 -14.08 6.75
N ASP A 138 26.95 -14.61 6.12
CA ASP A 138 27.73 -13.86 5.12
C ASP A 138 26.89 -13.52 3.88
N THR A 139 25.99 -14.44 3.53
CA THR A 139 25.04 -14.24 2.42
C THR A 139 24.03 -13.14 2.76
N ILE A 140 23.56 -13.11 4.01
CA ILE A 140 22.62 -12.10 4.49
C ILE A 140 23.27 -10.71 4.47
N ASP A 141 24.51 -10.60 4.94
CA ASP A 141 25.27 -9.34 4.97
C ASP A 141 25.48 -8.79 3.55
N HIS A 142 25.89 -9.65 2.62
CA HIS A 142 26.05 -9.27 1.22
C HIS A 142 24.72 -8.84 0.58
N LEU A 143 23.65 -9.63 0.73
CA LEU A 143 22.32 -9.28 0.19
C LEU A 143 21.75 -7.99 0.82
N SER A 144 21.98 -7.77 2.11
CA SER A 144 21.56 -6.54 2.80
C SER A 144 22.30 -5.32 2.25
N THR A 145 23.60 -5.45 2.00
CA THR A 145 24.40 -4.41 1.35
C THR A 145 23.91 -4.13 -0.07
N MET A 146 23.57 -5.16 -0.86
CA MET A 146 22.96 -4.99 -2.19
C MET A 146 21.63 -4.25 -2.13
N ARG A 147 20.76 -4.63 -1.18
CA ARG A 147 19.47 -3.97 -0.98
C ARG A 147 19.67 -2.48 -0.68
N LEU A 148 20.65 -2.14 0.17
CA LEU A 148 20.98 -0.76 0.52
C LEU A 148 21.45 0.02 -0.71
N LEU A 149 22.36 -0.55 -1.50
CA LEU A 149 22.85 0.04 -2.74
C LEU A 149 21.71 0.37 -3.71
N LEU A 150 20.83 -0.59 -3.99
CA LEU A 150 19.70 -0.43 -4.92
C LEU A 150 18.64 0.55 -4.38
N SER A 151 18.28 0.43 -3.11
CA SER A 151 17.32 1.32 -2.46
C SER A 151 17.82 2.77 -2.44
N MET A 152 19.11 2.99 -2.18
CA MET A 152 19.72 4.31 -2.22
C MET A 152 19.64 4.92 -3.62
N ARG A 153 19.99 4.17 -4.67
CA ARG A 153 19.86 4.64 -6.06
C ARG A 153 18.42 5.02 -6.38
N ARG A 154 17.45 4.20 -5.96
CA ARG A 154 16.01 4.46 -6.16
C ARG A 154 15.55 5.73 -5.44
N HIS A 155 15.84 5.87 -4.13
CA HIS A 155 15.43 7.03 -3.34
C HIS A 155 16.01 8.34 -3.87
N ARG A 156 17.27 8.34 -4.30
CA ARG A 156 17.92 9.53 -4.83
C ARG A 156 17.35 9.96 -6.18
N ARG A 157 16.97 9.00 -7.03
CA ARG A 157 16.25 9.28 -8.29
C ARG A 157 14.86 9.89 -8.08
N LEU A 158 14.24 9.68 -6.92
CA LEU A 158 12.94 10.26 -6.57
C LEU A 158 13.02 11.72 -6.09
N GLN A 159 14.18 12.15 -5.55
CA GLN A 159 14.28 13.41 -4.80
C GLN A 159 15.05 14.53 -5.53
N HIS A 160 15.97 14.22 -6.44
CA HIS A 160 16.88 15.21 -7.03
C HIS A 160 17.03 15.12 -8.57
N PRO A 161 17.31 16.24 -9.25
CA PRO A 161 17.73 16.23 -10.66
C PRO A 161 19.08 15.53 -10.82
N VAL A 162 19.35 14.99 -12.02
CA VAL A 162 20.40 13.99 -12.33
C VAL A 162 21.85 14.39 -11.98
N THR A 163 22.09 15.65 -11.62
CA THR A 163 23.44 16.24 -11.53
C THR A 163 24.22 15.97 -10.24
N ASP A 164 23.59 15.41 -9.19
CA ASP A 164 24.25 15.20 -7.87
C ASP A 164 24.45 13.72 -7.48
N TYR A 165 24.49 12.80 -8.44
CA TYR A 165 24.66 11.38 -8.13
C TYR A 165 26.12 10.96 -7.95
N CYS A 166 26.38 10.11 -6.96
CA CYS A 166 27.67 9.44 -6.82
C CYS A 166 27.91 8.53 -8.04
N PRO A 167 28.94 8.79 -8.88
CA PRO A 167 29.16 8.05 -10.11
C PRO A 167 29.54 6.58 -9.85
N THR A 168 30.19 6.31 -8.72
CA THR A 168 30.57 4.93 -8.33
C THR A 168 29.35 4.10 -7.92
N VAL A 169 28.37 4.70 -7.26
CA VAL A 169 27.09 4.04 -6.96
C VAL A 169 26.35 3.70 -8.25
N GLU A 170 26.24 4.65 -9.17
CA GLU A 170 25.55 4.44 -10.45
C GLU A 170 26.25 3.37 -11.30
N ARG A 171 27.59 3.34 -11.28
CA ARG A 171 28.38 2.30 -11.94
C ARG A 171 28.16 0.93 -11.30
N ALA A 172 28.18 0.83 -9.96
CA ALA A 172 27.94 -0.42 -9.25
C ALA A 172 26.55 -0.97 -9.57
N CYS A 173 25.50 -0.14 -9.46
CA CYS A 173 24.14 -0.58 -9.78
C CYS A 173 23.93 -0.92 -11.26
N SER A 174 24.64 -0.27 -12.18
CA SER A 174 24.55 -0.62 -13.60
C SER A 174 25.25 -1.95 -13.87
N ALA A 175 26.39 -2.20 -13.23
CA ALA A 175 27.08 -3.48 -13.33
C ALA A 175 26.26 -4.65 -12.77
N THR A 176 25.51 -4.44 -11.69
CA THR A 176 24.61 -5.48 -11.14
C THR A 176 23.34 -5.66 -11.96
N LEU A 177 22.62 -4.58 -12.29
CA LEU A 177 21.30 -4.66 -12.94
C LEU A 177 21.35 -4.98 -14.43
N SER A 178 22.51 -4.91 -15.08
CA SER A 178 22.69 -5.34 -16.47
C SER A 178 23.22 -6.76 -16.61
N SER A 179 23.44 -7.49 -15.50
CA SER A 179 23.99 -8.85 -15.50
C SER A 179 22.87 -9.90 -15.37
N THR A 180 22.63 -10.69 -16.43
CA THR A 180 21.66 -11.80 -16.38
C THR A 180 22.08 -12.89 -15.39
N LEU A 181 23.38 -13.18 -15.32
CA LEU A 181 23.95 -14.14 -14.37
C LEU A 181 23.65 -13.74 -12.92
N TRP A 182 23.75 -12.45 -12.61
CA TRP A 182 23.44 -11.93 -11.27
C TRP A 182 21.97 -12.16 -10.91
N PHE A 183 21.05 -11.97 -11.86
CA PHE A 183 19.64 -12.28 -11.65
C PHE A 183 19.40 -13.78 -11.45
N ASP A 184 20.03 -14.64 -12.23
CA ASP A 184 19.90 -16.09 -12.08
C ASP A 184 20.36 -16.56 -10.69
N GLN A 185 21.48 -16.02 -10.21
CA GLN A 185 21.99 -16.30 -8.87
C GLN A 185 21.04 -15.77 -7.78
N LEU A 186 20.50 -14.56 -7.94
CA LEU A 186 19.51 -14.01 -7.01
C LEU A 186 18.21 -14.84 -6.98
N LEU A 187 17.74 -15.30 -8.14
CA LEU A 187 16.56 -16.17 -8.24
C LEU A 187 16.80 -17.53 -7.58
N ALA A 188 18.01 -18.09 -7.71
CA ALA A 188 18.38 -19.31 -7.00
C ALA A 188 18.31 -19.15 -5.47
N MET A 189 18.60 -17.96 -4.93
CA MET A 189 18.47 -17.68 -3.49
C MET A 189 17.02 -17.70 -2.99
N LEU A 190 16.02 -17.54 -3.87
CA LEU A 190 14.61 -17.71 -3.50
C LEU A 190 14.29 -19.17 -3.14
N ALA A 191 15.09 -20.13 -3.62
CA ALA A 191 15.00 -21.54 -3.25
C ALA A 191 15.83 -21.91 -2.00
N SER A 192 16.45 -20.94 -1.31
CA SER A 192 17.21 -21.19 -0.08
C SER A 192 16.35 -21.88 0.97
N VAL A 193 16.94 -22.80 1.75
CA VAL A 193 16.28 -23.46 2.89
C VAL A 193 16.09 -22.47 4.06
N ASP A 194 17.00 -21.50 4.19
CA ASP A 194 16.97 -20.48 5.25
C ASP A 194 15.92 -19.40 4.95
N ASP A 195 14.98 -19.21 5.87
CA ASP A 195 13.85 -18.29 5.71
C ASP A 195 14.29 -16.82 5.70
N HIS A 196 15.37 -16.48 6.43
CA HIS A 196 15.89 -15.12 6.48
C HIS A 196 16.63 -14.78 5.18
N VAL A 197 17.49 -15.67 4.70
CA VAL A 197 18.17 -15.53 3.40
C VAL A 197 17.13 -15.34 2.29
N ARG A 198 16.07 -16.16 2.27
CA ARG A 198 14.99 -16.06 1.29
C ARG A 198 14.24 -14.74 1.38
N TYR A 199 13.95 -14.26 2.59
CA TYR A 199 13.29 -12.97 2.80
C TYR A 199 14.15 -11.79 2.33
N VAL A 200 15.45 -11.78 2.63
CA VAL A 200 16.36 -10.72 2.19
C VAL A 200 16.53 -10.76 0.67
N ALA A 201 16.68 -11.95 0.07
CA ALA A 201 16.70 -12.13 -1.38
C ALA A 201 15.41 -11.60 -2.05
N THR A 202 14.24 -11.87 -1.47
CA THR A 202 12.96 -11.31 -1.92
C THR A 202 12.98 -9.78 -1.91
N CYS A 203 13.56 -9.17 -0.87
CA CYS A 203 13.70 -7.72 -0.78
C CYS A 203 14.66 -7.15 -1.84
N VAL A 204 15.82 -7.78 -2.03
CA VAL A 204 16.80 -7.41 -3.07
C VAL A 204 16.17 -7.51 -4.46
N ALA A 205 15.46 -8.60 -4.75
CA ALA A 205 14.77 -8.79 -6.01
C ALA A 205 13.70 -7.72 -6.24
N THR A 206 12.96 -7.33 -5.20
CA THR A 206 11.99 -6.22 -5.30
C THR A 206 12.69 -4.90 -5.67
N GLU A 207 13.80 -4.57 -5.00
CA GLU A 207 14.58 -3.35 -5.30
C GLU A 207 15.21 -3.40 -6.69
N ALA A 208 15.69 -4.56 -7.13
CA ALA A 208 16.27 -4.76 -8.44
C ALA A 208 15.23 -4.54 -9.54
N ALA A 209 14.05 -5.16 -9.43
CA ALA A 209 12.96 -4.98 -10.39
C ALA A 209 12.51 -3.51 -10.51
N LEU A 210 12.47 -2.78 -9.38
CA LEU A 210 12.12 -1.36 -9.36
C LEU A 210 13.27 -0.45 -9.85
N GLY A 211 14.52 -0.89 -9.72
CA GLY A 211 15.72 -0.13 -10.07
C GLY A 211 16.20 -0.30 -11.52
N CYS A 212 15.74 -1.35 -12.23
CA CYS A 212 16.13 -1.63 -13.61
C CYS A 212 15.73 -0.49 -14.56
N ALA A 213 16.72 0.09 -15.25
CA ALA A 213 16.52 1.22 -16.16
C ALA A 213 17.22 1.03 -17.51
N ASP A 214 17.27 -0.21 -18.00
CA ASP A 214 17.97 -0.51 -19.25
C ASP A 214 17.19 -0.01 -20.46
N VAL A 215 17.89 0.61 -21.41
CA VAL A 215 17.31 1.24 -22.61
C VAL A 215 16.36 0.29 -23.36
N HIS A 216 16.69 -1.01 -23.44
CA HIS A 216 15.90 -2.04 -24.12
C HIS A 216 14.91 -2.81 -23.23
N GLY A 217 15.07 -2.77 -21.90
CA GLY A 217 14.19 -3.49 -20.96
C GLY A 217 14.40 -5.01 -20.89
N ASP A 218 15.48 -5.51 -21.48
CA ASP A 218 15.76 -6.94 -21.59
C ASP A 218 16.05 -7.60 -20.23
N SER A 219 16.86 -6.97 -19.37
CA SER A 219 17.21 -7.54 -18.06
C SER A 219 16.02 -7.60 -17.11
N LEU A 220 15.15 -6.58 -17.14
CA LEU A 220 13.91 -6.58 -16.37
C LEU A 220 12.95 -7.66 -16.89
N SER A 221 12.86 -7.84 -18.22
CA SER A 221 12.07 -8.92 -18.81
C SER A 221 12.59 -10.29 -18.36
N HIS A 222 13.91 -10.50 -18.43
CA HIS A 222 14.55 -11.75 -18.00
C HIS A 222 14.26 -12.06 -16.53
N MET A 223 14.35 -11.05 -15.66
CA MET A 223 14.04 -11.20 -14.24
C MET A 223 12.57 -11.58 -14.01
N ILE A 224 11.63 -10.91 -14.68
CA ILE A 224 10.19 -11.21 -14.57
C ILE A 224 9.92 -12.63 -15.08
N ASP A 225 10.48 -13.01 -16.23
CA ASP A 225 10.30 -14.34 -16.81
C ASP A 225 10.89 -15.44 -15.90
N GLY A 226 12.03 -15.17 -15.25
CA GLY A 226 12.62 -16.07 -14.25
C GLY A 226 11.77 -16.22 -12.98
N LEU A 227 11.14 -15.14 -12.50
CA LEU A 227 10.18 -15.20 -11.39
C LEU A 227 8.94 -16.02 -11.78
N LEU A 228 8.38 -15.81 -12.97
CA LEU A 228 7.23 -16.58 -13.48
C LEU A 228 7.59 -18.06 -13.67
N LEU A 229 8.80 -18.36 -14.15
CA LEU A 229 9.30 -19.73 -14.24
C LEU A 229 9.42 -20.36 -12.85
N THR A 230 9.94 -19.63 -11.86
CA THR A 230 10.05 -20.10 -10.47
C THR A 230 8.67 -20.47 -9.92
N ILE A 231 7.65 -19.63 -10.17
CA ILE A 231 6.27 -19.89 -9.71
C ILE A 231 5.68 -21.15 -10.35
N THR A 232 5.96 -21.38 -11.64
CA THR A 232 5.34 -22.47 -12.41
C THR A 232 6.07 -23.81 -12.34
N THR A 233 7.34 -23.81 -11.91
CA THR A 233 8.18 -25.02 -11.88
C THR A 233 8.53 -25.50 -10.47
N THR A 234 8.49 -24.61 -9.48
CA THR A 234 8.82 -24.94 -8.09
C THR A 234 7.57 -24.95 -7.22
N VAL A 235 7.56 -25.82 -6.20
CA VAL A 235 6.45 -25.95 -5.23
C VAL A 235 6.88 -25.41 -3.88
N GLY A 236 5.94 -24.85 -3.12
CA GLY A 236 6.17 -24.41 -1.73
C GLY A 236 6.85 -23.04 -1.60
N ARG A 237 7.87 -22.95 -0.74
CA ARG A 237 8.42 -21.66 -0.24
C ARG A 237 9.10 -20.80 -1.32
N SER A 238 9.68 -21.41 -2.34
CA SER A 238 10.32 -20.70 -3.46
C SER A 238 9.30 -19.98 -4.33
N SER A 239 8.19 -20.65 -4.66
CA SER A 239 7.07 -20.07 -5.39
C SER A 239 6.43 -18.91 -4.61
N SER A 240 6.21 -19.09 -3.30
CA SER A 240 5.74 -18.03 -2.40
C SER A 240 6.64 -16.79 -2.41
N ALA A 241 7.97 -16.97 -2.35
CA ALA A 241 8.93 -15.87 -2.40
C ALA A 241 8.85 -15.12 -3.74
N ALA A 242 8.78 -15.84 -4.86
CA ALA A 242 8.64 -15.24 -6.18
C ALA A 242 7.31 -14.46 -6.34
N VAL A 243 6.18 -15.02 -5.89
CA VAL A 243 4.89 -14.31 -5.85
C VAL A 243 4.99 -13.04 -5.01
N ASN A 244 5.66 -13.09 -3.86
CA ASN A 244 5.87 -11.94 -2.99
C ASN A 244 6.70 -10.83 -3.64
N VAL A 245 7.72 -11.16 -4.45
CA VAL A 245 8.45 -10.16 -5.24
C VAL A 245 7.49 -9.45 -6.20
N LEU A 246 6.71 -10.19 -6.99
CA LEU A 246 5.79 -9.61 -7.96
C LEU A 246 4.74 -8.71 -7.28
N THR A 247 4.13 -9.19 -6.19
CA THR A 247 3.13 -8.43 -5.41
C THR A 247 3.71 -7.11 -4.90
N ARG A 248 4.92 -7.14 -4.32
CA ARG A 248 5.58 -5.93 -3.80
C ARG A 248 5.90 -4.92 -4.90
N VAL A 249 6.34 -5.38 -6.07
CA VAL A 249 6.62 -4.51 -7.23
C VAL A 249 5.33 -3.82 -7.70
N LEU A 250 4.20 -4.53 -7.71
CA LEU A 250 2.90 -3.97 -8.10
C LEU A 250 2.35 -2.98 -7.05
N ASP A 251 2.50 -3.25 -5.75
CA ASP A 251 1.96 -2.43 -4.65
C ASP A 251 2.74 -1.12 -4.40
N VAL A 252 3.95 -0.94 -4.97
CA VAL A 252 4.72 0.31 -4.81
C VAL A 252 3.95 1.48 -5.44
N THR A 253 3.67 2.55 -4.68
CA THR A 253 2.82 3.68 -5.11
C THR A 253 3.45 4.60 -6.16
N CYS A 254 4.77 4.54 -6.37
CA CYS A 254 5.47 5.39 -7.34
C CYS A 254 5.27 4.89 -8.78
N ASN A 255 4.64 5.68 -9.65
CA ASN A 255 4.66 5.47 -11.11
C ASN A 255 5.86 6.25 -11.68
N TYR A 256 6.80 5.56 -12.33
CA TYR A 256 8.02 6.19 -12.83
C TYR A 256 7.81 6.68 -14.27
N PRO A 257 7.93 7.99 -14.56
CA PRO A 257 8.35 8.39 -15.89
C PRO A 257 9.83 8.01 -16.07
N ARG A 258 10.17 7.17 -17.04
CA ARG A 258 11.57 7.03 -17.49
C ARG A 258 12.07 8.42 -17.90
N ILE A 259 12.97 9.01 -17.12
CA ILE A 259 13.73 10.18 -17.54
C ILE A 259 14.76 9.69 -18.55
N SER A 260 14.78 10.34 -19.71
CA SER A 260 15.70 10.09 -20.81
C SER A 260 17.12 9.96 -20.31
N THR A 261 17.77 8.82 -20.59
CA THR A 261 19.23 8.78 -20.63
C THR A 261 19.65 9.79 -21.70
N VAL A 262 20.27 10.90 -21.28
CA VAL A 262 21.04 11.74 -22.19
C VAL A 262 22.14 10.83 -22.73
N GLU A 263 22.01 10.43 -24.00
CA GLU A 263 23.13 9.82 -24.71
C GLU A 263 24.34 10.73 -24.55
N THR A 264 25.44 10.12 -24.12
CA THR A 264 26.76 10.71 -24.03
C THR A 264 27.00 11.73 -25.14
N PHE A 265 27.18 13.00 -24.76
CA PHE A 265 27.70 14.04 -25.66
C PHE A 265 29.15 13.67 -26.03
N CYS A 266 29.33 12.90 -27.10
CA CYS A 266 30.60 12.87 -27.82
C CYS A 266 30.60 14.05 -28.78
N PHE A 267 31.30 15.14 -28.41
CA PHE A 267 31.70 16.15 -29.37
C PHE A 267 32.66 15.51 -30.37
N HIS A 268 32.18 15.15 -31.55
CA HIS A 268 33.01 15.16 -32.73
C HIS A 268 32.91 16.54 -33.37
N ASP A 269 34.06 17.18 -33.47
CA ASP A 269 34.25 18.51 -34.02
C ASP A 269 33.74 18.55 -35.47
N GLY A 270 32.74 19.42 -35.71
CA GLY A 270 32.28 19.76 -37.06
C GLY A 270 31.07 19.00 -37.60
N ASP A 271 29.88 19.18 -37.01
CA ASP A 271 28.69 19.35 -37.85
C ASP A 271 27.55 20.11 -37.14
N LYS A 272 27.07 21.19 -37.79
CA LYS A 272 26.01 22.05 -37.28
C LYS A 272 24.65 21.53 -37.74
N ALA A 273 23.97 20.80 -36.85
CA ALA A 273 22.50 20.73 -36.68
C ALA A 273 22.09 19.33 -36.18
N GLY A 274 22.12 19.12 -34.87
CA GLY A 274 21.50 17.94 -34.24
C GLY A 274 19.98 18.02 -34.34
N ARG A 275 19.39 17.12 -35.10
CA ARG A 275 17.94 16.93 -35.22
C ARG A 275 17.43 16.26 -33.94
N PHE A 276 16.52 16.90 -33.21
CA PHE A 276 15.80 16.25 -32.11
C PHE A 276 15.01 15.05 -32.66
N THR A 277 15.43 13.83 -32.33
CA THR A 277 14.61 12.63 -32.55
C THR A 277 13.60 12.49 -31.41
N ALA A 278 12.39 12.07 -31.75
CA ALA A 278 11.25 12.03 -30.85
C ALA A 278 11.51 11.12 -29.63
N VAL A 279 11.14 11.61 -28.44
CA VAL A 279 11.12 10.87 -27.18
C VAL A 279 10.19 9.66 -27.31
N THR A 280 10.75 8.46 -27.42
CA THR A 280 9.99 7.22 -27.29
C THR A 280 9.67 7.02 -25.82
N LYS A 281 8.39 7.09 -25.45
CA LYS A 281 7.90 6.72 -24.10
C LYS A 281 8.25 5.25 -23.84
N GLY A 282 9.29 4.98 -23.06
CA GLY A 282 9.59 3.62 -22.60
C GLY A 282 8.47 3.09 -21.70
N HIS A 283 8.17 1.79 -21.80
CA HIS A 283 7.18 1.13 -20.95
C HIS A 283 7.56 1.25 -19.46
N ASP A 284 6.58 1.62 -18.63
CA ASP A 284 6.66 1.66 -17.17
C ASP A 284 6.88 0.22 -16.63
N THR A 285 7.73 0.02 -15.63
CA THR A 285 8.04 -1.28 -14.99
C THR A 285 6.76 -2.07 -14.67
N LYS A 286 5.74 -1.37 -14.14
CA LYS A 286 4.44 -1.99 -13.83
C LYS A 286 3.70 -2.45 -15.08
N THR A 287 3.75 -1.70 -16.17
CA THR A 287 3.10 -2.07 -17.43
C THR A 287 3.76 -3.29 -18.06
N LEU A 288 5.10 -3.36 -18.08
CA LEU A 288 5.83 -4.52 -18.56
C LEU A 288 5.51 -5.77 -17.72
N LEU A 289 5.47 -5.62 -16.39
CA LEU A 289 5.12 -6.70 -15.48
C LEU A 289 3.70 -7.21 -15.73
N LEU A 290 2.71 -6.31 -15.86
CA LEU A 290 1.34 -6.70 -16.17
C LEU A 290 1.22 -7.44 -17.51
N ASP A 291 1.90 -6.96 -18.56
CA ASP A 291 1.87 -7.59 -19.88
C ASP A 291 2.47 -9.01 -19.85
N ARG A 292 3.59 -9.20 -19.16
CA ARG A 292 4.24 -10.53 -19.00
C ARG A 292 3.40 -11.47 -18.13
N LEU A 293 2.88 -10.96 -17.01
CA LEU A 293 2.03 -11.72 -16.11
C LEU A 293 0.75 -12.18 -16.81
N ASN A 294 0.15 -11.32 -17.64
CA ASN A 294 -1.02 -11.67 -18.43
C ASN A 294 -0.75 -12.89 -19.32
N GLY A 295 0.36 -12.89 -20.08
CA GLY A 295 0.72 -13.98 -20.97
C GLY A 295 0.92 -15.36 -20.30
N ARG A 296 1.17 -15.39 -18.99
CA ARG A 296 1.40 -16.62 -18.20
C ARG A 296 0.39 -16.79 -17.04
N TRP A 297 -0.69 -16.01 -17.02
CA TRP A 297 -1.56 -15.91 -15.84
C TRP A 297 -2.20 -17.25 -15.46
N LEU A 298 -2.71 -18.00 -16.44
CA LEU A 298 -3.35 -19.29 -16.20
C LEU A 298 -2.36 -20.32 -15.64
N ASP A 299 -1.11 -20.31 -16.12
CA ASP A 299 -0.07 -21.20 -15.60
C ASP A 299 0.23 -20.90 -14.13
N VAL A 300 0.33 -19.61 -13.78
CA VAL A 300 0.56 -19.13 -12.41
C VAL A 300 -0.59 -19.53 -11.48
N VAL A 301 -1.83 -19.30 -11.92
CA VAL A 301 -3.03 -19.67 -11.13
C VAL A 301 -3.15 -21.19 -10.99
N HIS A 302 -2.94 -21.97 -12.05
CA HIS A 302 -3.05 -23.42 -11.97
C HIS A 302 -1.95 -24.04 -11.11
N ALA A 303 -0.72 -23.53 -11.16
CA ALA A 303 0.37 -23.98 -10.29
C ALA A 303 0.05 -23.77 -8.81
N THR A 304 -0.62 -22.67 -8.46
CA THR A 304 -0.87 -22.29 -7.05
C THR A 304 -2.24 -22.76 -6.51
N VAL A 305 -3.28 -22.85 -7.35
CA VAL A 305 -4.65 -23.17 -6.94
C VAL A 305 -4.96 -24.66 -7.05
N ARG A 306 -4.48 -25.39 -8.08
CA ARG A 306 -4.84 -26.82 -8.27
C ARG A 306 -4.18 -27.75 -7.24
N GLU A 307 -3.01 -27.42 -6.73
CA GLU A 307 -2.33 -28.21 -5.69
C GLU A 307 -3.13 -28.30 -4.38
N ASN A 308 -3.97 -27.30 -4.10
CA ASN A 308 -4.73 -27.17 -2.87
C ASN A 308 -6.16 -27.74 -2.95
N GLY A 309 -6.59 -28.20 -4.13
CA GLY A 309 -7.92 -28.79 -4.35
C GLY A 309 -8.02 -30.29 -4.03
N THR A 310 -6.89 -31.00 -3.93
CA THR A 310 -6.86 -32.48 -3.83
C THR A 310 -6.20 -33.01 -2.56
N THR A 311 -5.47 -32.21 -1.80
CA THR A 311 -4.73 -32.67 -0.61
C THR A 311 -5.34 -32.10 0.67
N VAL A 312 -5.90 -33.00 1.48
CA VAL A 312 -6.26 -32.72 2.88
C VAL A 312 -4.97 -32.54 3.68
N ALA A 313 -4.81 -31.32 4.20
CA ALA A 313 -4.02 -30.88 5.35
C ALA A 313 -3.11 -31.92 6.04
N THR A 314 -1.81 -31.60 6.10
CA THR A 314 -0.99 -31.77 7.33
C THR A 314 0.08 -30.69 7.52
N ASP A 315 0.48 -29.96 6.47
CA ASP A 315 1.47 -28.90 6.63
C ASP A 315 0.82 -27.54 6.95
N TYR A 316 1.03 -27.09 8.18
CA TYR A 316 0.76 -25.74 8.71
C TYR A 316 1.46 -24.59 7.95
N GLN A 317 2.07 -24.84 6.79
CA GLN A 317 2.95 -23.91 6.06
C GLN A 317 2.48 -23.59 4.63
N ASN A 318 1.22 -23.88 4.30
CA ASN A 318 0.70 -23.78 2.94
C ASN A 318 0.21 -22.35 2.60
N ASN A 319 1.14 -21.39 2.57
CA ASN A 319 0.87 -19.95 2.32
C ASN A 319 0.54 -19.62 0.85
N GLY A 320 0.69 -20.58 -0.08
CA GLY A 320 0.57 -20.31 -1.52
C GLY A 320 -0.78 -19.73 -1.96
N LEU A 321 -1.89 -20.13 -1.32
CA LEU A 321 -3.21 -19.54 -1.59
C LEU A 321 -3.30 -18.07 -1.15
N ALA A 322 -2.76 -17.73 0.03
CA ALA A 322 -2.77 -16.35 0.51
C ALA A 322 -1.90 -15.46 -0.39
N ASP A 323 -0.76 -15.98 -0.83
CA ASP A 323 0.17 -15.26 -1.70
C ASP A 323 -0.45 -14.97 -3.08
N ILE A 324 -1.08 -15.97 -3.73
CA ILE A 324 -1.72 -15.75 -5.04
C ILE A 324 -2.91 -14.81 -4.93
N ILE A 325 -3.72 -14.90 -3.86
CA ILE A 325 -4.80 -13.95 -3.61
C ILE A 325 -4.25 -12.53 -3.44
N GLY A 326 -3.12 -12.38 -2.74
CA GLY A 326 -2.40 -11.12 -2.60
C GLY A 326 -1.95 -10.53 -3.93
N LEU A 327 -1.28 -11.34 -4.77
CA LEU A 327 -0.84 -10.95 -6.10
C LEU A 327 -2.02 -10.52 -6.99
N TRP A 328 -3.08 -11.32 -7.01
CA TRP A 328 -4.28 -11.06 -7.79
C TRP A 328 -4.98 -9.77 -7.34
N THR A 329 -4.98 -9.50 -6.02
CA THR A 329 -5.52 -8.25 -5.48
C THR A 329 -4.67 -7.05 -5.89
N ALA A 330 -3.34 -7.16 -5.87
CA ALA A 330 -2.43 -6.11 -6.31
C ALA A 330 -2.60 -5.77 -7.80
N VAL A 331 -2.81 -6.79 -8.65
CA VAL A 331 -3.15 -6.61 -10.08
C VAL A 331 -4.41 -5.76 -10.24
N PHE A 332 -5.51 -6.11 -9.54
CA PHE A 332 -6.75 -5.34 -9.64
C PHE A 332 -6.64 -3.92 -9.06
N ARG A 333 -5.85 -3.71 -8.00
CA ARG A 333 -5.58 -2.36 -7.47
C ARG A 333 -4.88 -1.48 -8.51
N LEU A 334 -3.95 -2.03 -9.28
CA LEU A 334 -3.29 -1.27 -10.34
C LEU A 334 -4.22 -0.89 -11.48
N PHE A 335 -5.25 -1.67 -11.77
CA PHE A 335 -6.24 -1.30 -12.79
C PHE A 335 -6.97 0.00 -12.47
N ARG A 336 -7.01 0.42 -11.19
CA ARG A 336 -7.53 1.74 -10.78
C ARG A 336 -6.75 2.90 -11.42
N PHE A 337 -5.42 2.76 -11.56
CA PHE A 337 -4.51 3.84 -11.99
C PHE A 337 -3.95 3.63 -13.39
N ALA A 338 -3.86 2.37 -13.84
CA ALA A 338 -3.43 2.03 -15.18
C ALA A 338 -4.59 2.25 -16.15
N GLY A 339 -4.52 3.31 -16.96
CA GLY A 339 -5.44 3.55 -18.07
C GLY A 339 -5.42 2.43 -19.13
N SER A 340 -5.82 2.75 -20.36
CA SER A 340 -5.96 1.81 -21.51
C SER A 340 -4.67 1.10 -21.98
N THR A 341 -3.60 1.07 -21.19
CA THR A 341 -2.27 0.58 -21.58
C THR A 341 -2.11 -0.94 -21.46
N CYS A 342 -2.84 -1.63 -20.57
CA CYS A 342 -2.76 -3.09 -20.45
C CYS A 342 -3.64 -3.78 -21.50
N ARG A 343 -3.04 -4.55 -22.41
CA ARG A 343 -3.78 -5.38 -23.37
C ARG A 343 -4.37 -6.61 -22.67
N ASN A 344 -5.60 -6.98 -23.03
CA ASN A 344 -6.24 -8.26 -22.71
C ASN A 344 -6.45 -8.55 -21.21
N ARG A 345 -7.23 -7.70 -20.51
CA ARG A 345 -7.52 -7.83 -19.06
C ARG A 345 -8.41 -9.02 -18.67
N GLU A 346 -9.01 -9.69 -19.65
CA GLU A 346 -10.01 -10.76 -19.45
C GLU A 346 -9.45 -11.97 -18.72
N GLN A 347 -8.17 -12.30 -18.98
CA GLN A 347 -7.53 -13.48 -18.41
C GLN A 347 -7.46 -13.43 -16.88
N PHE A 348 -7.37 -12.23 -16.29
CA PHE A 348 -7.41 -12.05 -14.84
C PHE A 348 -8.79 -12.30 -14.23
N TYR A 349 -9.87 -12.37 -15.02
CA TYR A 349 -11.21 -12.69 -14.55
C TYR A 349 -11.62 -14.14 -14.77
N SER A 350 -11.02 -14.86 -15.73
CA SER A 350 -11.49 -16.19 -16.16
C SER A 350 -11.51 -17.23 -15.04
N GLU A 351 -10.48 -17.23 -14.19
CA GLU A 351 -10.35 -18.17 -13.08
C GLU A 351 -10.85 -17.60 -11.74
N LEU A 352 -11.27 -16.33 -11.69
CA LEU A 352 -11.68 -15.69 -10.45
C LEU A 352 -12.89 -16.39 -9.78
N PRO A 353 -13.92 -16.84 -10.53
CA PRO A 353 -15.04 -17.60 -9.96
C PRO A 353 -14.63 -18.94 -9.34
N SER A 354 -13.48 -19.50 -9.74
CA SER A 354 -12.98 -20.75 -9.17
C SER A 354 -12.61 -20.62 -7.69
N LEU A 355 -12.40 -19.40 -7.18
CA LEU A 355 -12.08 -19.12 -5.78
C LEU A 355 -13.33 -18.91 -4.91
N GLU A 356 -14.53 -18.92 -5.48
CA GLU A 356 -15.78 -18.65 -4.73
C GLU A 356 -15.97 -19.61 -3.55
N TRP A 357 -15.52 -20.87 -3.68
CA TRP A 357 -15.63 -21.86 -2.61
C TRP A 357 -14.94 -21.43 -1.31
N LEU A 358 -13.89 -20.60 -1.37
CA LEU A 358 -13.18 -20.10 -0.18
C LEU A 358 -14.10 -19.29 0.73
N LEU A 359 -15.09 -18.59 0.17
CA LEU A 359 -16.04 -17.79 0.93
C LEU A 359 -17.05 -18.62 1.72
N TYR A 360 -17.24 -19.89 1.33
CA TYR A 360 -18.30 -20.74 1.88
C TYR A 360 -17.81 -22.12 2.34
N ARG A 361 -16.51 -22.34 2.47
CA ARG A 361 -15.92 -23.54 3.10
C ARG A 361 -15.81 -23.33 4.61
N THR A 362 -16.06 -24.39 5.38
CA THR A 362 -16.11 -24.31 6.85
C THR A 362 -14.74 -24.24 7.52
N ASP A 363 -13.71 -24.68 6.82
CA ASP A 363 -12.32 -24.84 7.24
C ASP A 363 -11.39 -23.81 6.58
N THR A 364 -11.93 -22.83 5.84
CA THR A 364 -11.15 -21.69 5.34
C THR A 364 -10.54 -20.93 6.50
N GLU A 365 -9.24 -20.68 6.45
CA GLU A 365 -8.56 -19.83 7.44
C GLU A 365 -9.13 -18.40 7.39
N PRO A 366 -9.39 -17.77 8.55
CA PRO A 366 -10.00 -16.44 8.58
C PRO A 366 -9.25 -15.34 7.80
N LEU A 367 -7.92 -15.39 7.71
CA LEU A 367 -7.13 -14.45 6.92
C LEU A 367 -7.28 -14.68 5.41
N VAL A 368 -7.30 -15.95 4.98
CA VAL A 368 -7.55 -16.33 3.59
C VAL A 368 -8.96 -15.94 3.16
N TRP A 369 -9.94 -16.09 4.04
CA TRP A 369 -11.32 -15.63 3.79
C TRP A 369 -11.36 -14.11 3.58
N LEU A 370 -10.76 -13.34 4.49
CA LEU A 370 -10.71 -11.87 4.39
C LEU A 370 -9.99 -11.40 3.12
N ASN A 371 -8.87 -12.03 2.78
CA ASN A 371 -8.15 -11.70 1.55
C ASN A 371 -8.96 -12.07 0.29
N THR A 372 -9.74 -13.14 0.31
CA THR A 372 -10.68 -13.47 -0.78
C THR A 372 -11.77 -12.40 -0.92
N VAL A 373 -12.36 -11.92 0.18
CA VAL A 373 -13.32 -10.81 0.16
C VAL A 373 -12.70 -9.54 -0.44
N ARG A 374 -11.47 -9.21 -0.03
CA ARG A 374 -10.72 -8.06 -0.59
C ARG A 374 -10.40 -8.23 -2.07
N LEU A 375 -10.05 -9.43 -2.51
CA LEU A 375 -9.79 -9.76 -3.91
C LEU A 375 -11.05 -9.52 -4.77
N PHE A 376 -12.18 -10.09 -4.36
CA PHE A 376 -13.45 -9.89 -5.07
C PHE A 376 -13.91 -8.43 -4.99
N GLY A 377 -13.63 -7.76 -3.88
CA GLY A 377 -13.85 -6.34 -3.75
C GLY A 377 -13.01 -5.55 -4.77
N ALA A 378 -11.72 -5.86 -4.91
CA ALA A 378 -10.82 -5.16 -5.83
C ALA A 378 -11.19 -5.38 -7.29
N SER A 379 -11.61 -6.60 -7.67
CA SER A 379 -12.07 -6.90 -9.04
C SER A 379 -13.33 -6.12 -9.45
N LEU A 380 -14.13 -5.72 -8.46
CA LEU A 380 -15.37 -4.92 -8.60
C LEU A 380 -15.17 -3.42 -8.34
N GLN A 381 -13.94 -2.95 -8.12
CA GLN A 381 -13.65 -1.53 -7.88
C GLN A 381 -13.89 -0.67 -9.14
N ARG A 382 -14.50 0.50 -8.96
CA ARG A 382 -14.80 1.48 -10.03
C ARG A 382 -13.50 2.07 -10.61
N CYS A 383 -13.38 2.11 -11.94
CA CYS A 383 -12.33 2.84 -12.66
C CYS A 383 -12.93 4.13 -13.26
N LEU A 384 -12.25 5.27 -13.13
CA LEU A 384 -12.81 6.59 -13.46
C LEU A 384 -12.71 6.97 -14.96
N ASP A 385 -11.80 6.37 -15.72
CA ASP A 385 -11.36 6.91 -17.03
C ASP A 385 -11.34 5.90 -18.20
N GLN A 386 -12.30 4.97 -18.33
CA GLN A 386 -12.28 4.03 -19.47
C GLN A 386 -13.54 3.98 -20.33
N PRO A 387 -13.38 3.89 -21.67
CA PRO A 387 -14.48 3.63 -22.57
C PRO A 387 -15.09 2.27 -22.24
N ILE A 388 -16.41 2.20 -22.43
CA ILE A 388 -17.23 1.02 -22.21
C ILE A 388 -16.88 0.03 -23.33
N ASP A 389 -15.91 -0.85 -23.08
CA ASP A 389 -15.71 -2.05 -23.90
C ASP A 389 -16.54 -3.19 -23.29
N ASP A 390 -17.49 -3.71 -24.06
CA ASP A 390 -18.54 -4.65 -23.62
C ASP A 390 -18.03 -5.93 -22.93
N TRP A 391 -16.82 -6.41 -23.29
CA TRP A 391 -16.31 -7.72 -22.87
C TRP A 391 -15.79 -7.75 -21.42
N TRP A 392 -15.12 -6.69 -20.98
CA TRP A 392 -14.64 -6.54 -19.60
C TRP A 392 -15.81 -6.50 -18.60
N MET A 393 -16.96 -5.98 -19.02
CA MET A 393 -18.15 -5.88 -18.18
C MET A 393 -18.73 -7.26 -17.85
N ALA A 394 -18.68 -8.23 -18.77
CA ALA A 394 -19.25 -9.56 -18.56
C ALA A 394 -18.59 -10.30 -17.37
N GLY A 395 -17.26 -10.29 -17.27
CA GLY A 395 -16.53 -10.91 -16.15
C GLY A 395 -16.83 -10.25 -14.80
N ARG A 396 -17.03 -8.93 -14.77
CA ARG A 396 -17.38 -8.19 -13.55
C ARG A 396 -18.82 -8.40 -13.11
N VAL A 397 -19.75 -8.41 -14.07
CA VAL A 397 -21.17 -8.64 -13.80
C VAL A 397 -21.40 -10.05 -13.28
N THR A 398 -20.81 -11.06 -13.93
CA THR A 398 -20.91 -12.46 -13.46
C THR A 398 -20.34 -12.65 -12.06
N MET A 399 -19.21 -12.01 -11.74
CA MET A 399 -18.64 -12.02 -10.39
C MET A 399 -19.57 -11.33 -9.38
N ALA A 400 -20.15 -10.18 -9.75
CA ALA A 400 -21.09 -9.45 -8.91
C ALA A 400 -22.34 -10.29 -8.60
N GLU A 401 -22.96 -10.90 -9.60
CA GLU A 401 -24.15 -11.75 -9.42
C GLU A 401 -23.91 -12.92 -8.46
N ARG A 402 -22.75 -13.58 -8.56
CA ARG A 402 -22.37 -14.67 -7.65
C ARG A 402 -22.25 -14.19 -6.20
N VAL A 403 -21.59 -13.05 -6.00
CA VAL A 403 -21.44 -12.43 -4.67
C VAL A 403 -22.80 -12.03 -4.10
N LEU A 404 -23.65 -11.36 -4.89
CA LEU A 404 -24.99 -10.94 -4.48
C LEU A 404 -25.87 -12.13 -4.14
N THR A 405 -25.79 -13.22 -4.91
CA THR A 405 -26.48 -14.49 -4.58
C THR A 405 -26.03 -15.06 -3.22
N GLY A 406 -24.76 -14.86 -2.86
CA GLY A 406 -24.24 -15.17 -1.53
C GLY A 406 -24.89 -14.39 -0.40
N PHE A 407 -25.16 -13.10 -0.63
CA PHE A 407 -25.88 -12.23 0.30
C PHE A 407 -27.36 -12.57 0.40
N THR A 408 -28.05 -12.73 -0.73
CA THR A 408 -29.50 -13.05 -0.72
C THR A 408 -29.78 -14.40 -0.06
N ARG A 409 -28.86 -15.37 -0.19
CA ARG A 409 -28.91 -16.66 0.52
C ARG A 409 -28.42 -16.61 1.97
N ARG A 410 -28.05 -15.44 2.48
CA ARG A 410 -27.50 -15.19 3.83
C ARG A 410 -26.21 -15.96 4.16
N ARG A 411 -25.58 -16.60 3.17
CA ARG A 411 -24.36 -17.39 3.37
C ARG A 411 -23.18 -16.49 3.70
N MET A 412 -23.06 -15.36 3.00
CA MET A 412 -21.93 -14.44 3.20
C MET A 412 -21.82 -13.97 4.66
N LEU A 413 -22.93 -13.51 5.23
CA LEU A 413 -22.97 -13.02 6.61
C LEU A 413 -22.84 -14.14 7.65
N TYR A 414 -23.36 -15.34 7.35
CA TYR A 414 -23.13 -16.51 8.18
C TYR A 414 -21.62 -16.83 8.30
N PHE A 415 -20.91 -16.91 7.17
CA PHE A 415 -19.47 -17.20 7.17
C PHE A 415 -18.65 -16.04 7.75
N MET A 416 -19.03 -14.79 7.48
CA MET A 416 -18.39 -13.62 8.11
C MET A 416 -18.50 -13.69 9.65
N CYS A 417 -19.69 -13.98 10.18
CA CYS A 417 -19.92 -14.12 11.62
C CYS A 417 -19.10 -15.29 12.22
N LYS A 418 -19.02 -16.40 11.50
CA LYS A 418 -18.16 -17.52 11.87
C LYS A 418 -16.68 -17.10 11.93
N MET A 419 -16.19 -16.37 10.94
CA MET A 419 -14.80 -15.88 10.92
C MET A 419 -14.53 -14.90 12.07
N ALA A 420 -15.47 -14.00 12.36
CA ALA A 420 -15.38 -13.10 13.50
C ALA A 420 -15.25 -13.86 14.83
N SER A 421 -16.00 -14.96 14.98
CA SER A 421 -15.99 -15.78 16.19
C SER A 421 -14.65 -16.50 16.42
N SER A 422 -13.90 -16.81 15.35
CA SER A 422 -12.59 -17.44 15.42
C SER A 422 -11.48 -16.52 15.96
N TYR A 423 -11.68 -15.19 15.93
CA TYR A 423 -10.66 -14.22 16.31
C TYR A 423 -10.70 -13.78 17.79
N GLY A 424 -11.64 -14.29 18.59
CA GLY A 424 -11.86 -13.82 19.96
C GLY A 424 -12.61 -12.46 20.02
N LEU A 425 -13.03 -12.05 21.22
CA LEU A 425 -13.87 -10.87 21.52
C LEU A 425 -13.17 -9.50 21.29
N GLU A 426 -12.35 -9.36 20.23
CA GLU A 426 -11.81 -8.06 19.82
C GLU A 426 -12.74 -7.39 18.81
N ASN A 427 -13.45 -6.35 19.26
CA ASN A 427 -14.42 -5.59 18.46
C ASN A 427 -13.82 -5.03 17.15
N ASP A 428 -12.53 -4.70 17.12
CA ASP A 428 -11.87 -4.06 15.98
C ASP A 428 -11.77 -4.97 14.75
N ARG A 429 -11.52 -6.27 14.93
CA ARG A 429 -11.40 -7.22 13.81
C ARG A 429 -12.75 -7.53 13.18
N THR A 430 -13.79 -7.63 14.01
CA THR A 430 -15.16 -7.80 13.54
C THR A 430 -15.62 -6.59 12.72
N LYS A 431 -15.23 -5.37 13.14
CA LYS A 431 -15.46 -4.14 12.38
C LYS A 431 -14.80 -4.21 11.00
N ILE A 432 -13.53 -4.63 10.91
CA ILE A 432 -12.82 -4.77 9.63
C ILE A 432 -13.50 -5.79 8.71
N LEU A 433 -13.91 -6.95 9.22
CA LEU A 433 -14.63 -7.97 8.45
C LEU A 433 -15.93 -7.40 7.89
N LEU A 434 -16.69 -6.68 8.71
CA LEU A 434 -17.95 -6.05 8.30
C LEU A 434 -17.71 -4.94 7.26
N GLN A 435 -16.70 -4.09 7.46
CA GLN A 435 -16.31 -3.05 6.50
C GLN A 435 -16.02 -3.67 5.11
N GLU A 436 -15.14 -4.67 5.03
CA GLU A 436 -14.81 -5.29 3.74
C GLU A 436 -16.02 -5.99 3.10
N THR A 437 -16.88 -6.62 3.91
CA THR A 437 -18.09 -7.31 3.44
C THR A 437 -19.14 -6.34 2.90
N VAL A 438 -19.39 -5.22 3.59
CA VAL A 438 -20.30 -4.16 3.13
C VAL A 438 -19.76 -3.47 1.88
N LEU A 439 -18.45 -3.20 1.83
CA LEU A 439 -17.81 -2.62 0.67
C LEU A 439 -17.91 -3.55 -0.56
N LEU A 440 -17.71 -4.85 -0.36
CA LEU A 440 -17.93 -5.87 -1.40
C LEU A 440 -19.38 -5.83 -1.88
N ALA A 441 -20.37 -5.83 -0.99
CA ALA A 441 -21.79 -5.80 -1.35
C ALA A 441 -22.15 -4.58 -2.21
N ILE A 442 -21.75 -3.38 -1.79
CA ILE A 442 -22.05 -2.14 -2.50
C ILE A 442 -21.36 -2.09 -3.87
N ARG A 443 -20.11 -2.56 -3.97
CA ARG A 443 -19.40 -2.68 -5.25
C ARG A 443 -20.09 -3.70 -6.19
N SER A 444 -20.57 -4.82 -5.66
CA SER A 444 -21.32 -5.81 -6.43
C SER A 444 -22.65 -5.25 -6.94
N LEU A 445 -23.41 -4.54 -6.11
CA LEU A 445 -24.66 -3.89 -6.55
C LEU A 445 -24.41 -2.90 -7.68
N HIS A 446 -23.38 -2.06 -7.55
CA HIS A 446 -22.97 -1.12 -8.59
C HIS A 446 -22.60 -1.83 -9.91
N ALA A 447 -21.79 -2.88 -9.84
CA ALA A 447 -21.40 -3.64 -11.04
C ALA A 447 -22.59 -4.36 -11.70
N PHE A 448 -23.49 -4.95 -10.91
CA PHE A 448 -24.68 -5.63 -11.38
C PHE A 448 -25.64 -4.68 -12.11
N VAL A 449 -25.94 -3.52 -11.51
CA VAL A 449 -26.81 -2.51 -12.11
C VAL A 449 -26.18 -1.91 -13.38
N GLY A 450 -24.87 -1.65 -13.36
CA GLY A 450 -24.15 -1.17 -14.54
C GLY A 450 -24.18 -2.15 -15.72
N GLY A 451 -24.17 -3.46 -15.45
CA GLY A 451 -24.29 -4.50 -16.48
C GLY A 451 -25.71 -4.68 -17.03
N ASN A 452 -26.73 -4.66 -16.18
CA ASN A 452 -28.12 -4.89 -16.60
C ASN A 452 -28.67 -3.82 -17.54
N ASN A 453 -28.07 -2.62 -17.55
CA ASN A 453 -28.44 -1.54 -18.46
C ASN A 453 -28.04 -1.83 -19.93
N GLN A 454 -27.25 -2.88 -20.22
CA GLN A 454 -26.70 -3.11 -21.57
C GLN A 454 -27.20 -4.38 -22.28
N PHE A 455 -27.77 -5.39 -21.60
CA PHE A 455 -27.88 -6.77 -22.15
C PHE A 455 -29.29 -7.41 -22.26
N LEU A 456 -30.38 -6.69 -22.01
CA LEU A 456 -31.78 -7.22 -22.07
C LEU A 456 -32.66 -6.34 -22.98
N ASP A 457 -33.86 -6.80 -23.38
CA ASP A 457 -34.71 -6.15 -24.41
C ASP A 457 -35.94 -5.39 -23.88
N SER A 458 -36.30 -5.50 -22.59
CA SER A 458 -37.43 -4.75 -21.97
C SER A 458 -37.01 -4.00 -20.71
N ASP A 459 -37.35 -2.71 -20.60
CA ASP A 459 -36.87 -1.83 -19.52
C ASP A 459 -37.58 -2.05 -18.17
N ASN A 460 -38.85 -2.46 -18.17
CA ASN A 460 -39.64 -2.61 -16.94
C ASN A 460 -39.28 -3.85 -16.10
N ASP A 461 -38.97 -4.98 -16.73
CA ASP A 461 -38.61 -6.21 -16.02
C ASP A 461 -37.19 -6.13 -15.44
N ARG A 462 -36.30 -5.34 -16.08
CA ARG A 462 -34.93 -5.06 -15.62
C ARG A 462 -34.91 -4.31 -14.31
N ASP A 463 -35.65 -3.20 -14.25
CA ASP A 463 -35.72 -2.38 -13.04
C ASP A 463 -36.36 -3.16 -11.88
N ALA A 464 -37.33 -4.04 -12.17
CA ALA A 464 -37.96 -4.90 -11.17
C ALA A 464 -37.01 -5.95 -10.59
N ALA A 465 -36.17 -6.58 -11.41
CA ALA A 465 -35.14 -7.51 -10.94
C ALA A 465 -34.04 -6.78 -10.14
N ALA A 466 -33.60 -5.62 -10.65
CA ALA A 466 -32.58 -4.81 -10.01
C ALA A 466 -33.03 -4.30 -8.63
N ILE A 467 -34.22 -3.72 -8.52
CA ILE A 467 -34.76 -3.21 -7.25
C ILE A 467 -34.94 -4.34 -6.23
N THR A 468 -35.35 -5.53 -6.67
CA THR A 468 -35.52 -6.70 -5.79
C THR A 468 -34.18 -7.14 -5.24
N MET A 469 -33.14 -7.23 -6.08
CA MET A 469 -31.80 -7.60 -5.62
C MET A 469 -31.19 -6.55 -4.68
N ILE A 470 -31.35 -5.26 -4.97
CA ILE A 470 -30.91 -4.16 -4.10
C ILE A 470 -31.60 -4.28 -2.73
N ARG A 471 -32.92 -4.46 -2.71
CA ARG A 471 -33.70 -4.62 -1.48
C ARG A 471 -33.22 -5.82 -0.66
N ASP A 472 -33.12 -6.99 -1.27
CA ASP A 472 -32.74 -8.22 -0.56
C ASP A 472 -31.36 -8.11 0.09
N VAL A 473 -30.41 -7.45 -0.58
CA VAL A 473 -29.04 -7.24 -0.07
C VAL A 473 -29.02 -6.20 1.05
N VAL A 474 -29.70 -5.07 0.86
CA VAL A 474 -29.84 -4.03 1.90
C VAL A 474 -30.50 -4.60 3.14
N ASP A 475 -31.62 -5.32 2.99
CA ASP A 475 -32.35 -5.93 4.10
C ASP A 475 -31.51 -7.01 4.82
N CYS A 476 -30.71 -7.78 4.06
CA CYS A 476 -29.81 -8.79 4.63
C CYS A 476 -28.73 -8.15 5.52
N LEU A 477 -28.07 -7.10 5.02
CA LEU A 477 -27.05 -6.36 5.77
C LEU A 477 -27.65 -5.62 6.97
N ASP A 478 -28.75 -4.92 6.76
CA ASP A 478 -29.41 -4.12 7.79
C ASP A 478 -29.94 -5.00 8.93
N SER A 479 -30.54 -6.15 8.60
CA SER A 479 -30.97 -7.14 9.59
C SER A 479 -29.81 -7.66 10.44
N TYR A 480 -28.64 -7.89 9.84
CA TYR A 480 -27.45 -8.34 10.57
C TYR A 480 -26.88 -7.26 11.50
N VAL A 481 -26.76 -6.03 11.01
CA VAL A 481 -26.24 -4.91 11.80
C VAL A 481 -27.16 -4.59 12.98
N LYS A 482 -28.47 -4.61 12.77
CA LYS A 482 -29.45 -4.43 13.85
C LYS A 482 -29.43 -5.58 14.85
N ALA A 483 -29.26 -6.82 14.39
CA ALA A 483 -29.14 -7.99 15.28
C ALA A 483 -27.84 -7.99 16.10
N SER A 484 -26.76 -7.41 15.59
CA SER A 484 -25.46 -7.31 16.28
C SER A 484 -25.38 -6.13 17.25
N THR A 485 -26.44 -5.32 17.39
CA THR A 485 -26.52 -4.15 18.29
C THR A 485 -25.41 -3.10 18.08
N LEU A 486 -24.78 -3.10 16.89
CA LEU A 486 -23.71 -2.15 16.55
C LEU A 486 -24.21 -0.71 16.46
N TYR A 487 -25.45 -0.53 16.01
CA TYR A 487 -26.12 0.76 15.90
C TYR A 487 -27.56 0.65 16.40
N ALA A 488 -28.13 1.79 16.78
CA ALA A 488 -29.53 1.88 17.16
C ALA A 488 -30.45 1.53 15.96
N THR A 489 -31.59 0.91 16.24
CA THR A 489 -32.48 0.32 15.22
C THR A 489 -33.14 1.33 14.30
N ASP A 490 -33.14 2.61 14.68
CA ASP A 490 -33.65 3.76 13.96
C ASP A 490 -32.66 4.31 12.92
N VAL A 491 -31.37 3.97 13.04
CA VAL A 491 -30.35 4.40 12.08
C VAL A 491 -30.52 3.63 10.77
N GLY A 492 -30.87 4.35 9.71
CA GLY A 492 -31.05 3.76 8.37
C GLY A 492 -29.75 3.27 7.72
N PHE A 493 -29.89 2.40 6.72
CA PHE A 493 -28.79 1.74 5.99
C PHE A 493 -27.67 2.68 5.57
N CYS A 494 -28.03 3.75 4.86
CA CYS A 494 -27.10 4.78 4.38
C CYS A 494 -26.27 5.42 5.48
N ARG A 495 -26.91 5.74 6.62
CA ARG A 495 -26.26 6.43 7.73
C ARG A 495 -25.28 5.52 8.46
N TRP A 496 -25.71 4.33 8.86
CA TRP A 496 -24.78 3.43 9.56
C TRP A 496 -23.65 2.94 8.65
N THR A 497 -23.88 2.82 7.35
CA THR A 497 -22.82 2.46 6.39
C THR A 497 -21.71 3.50 6.37
N VAL A 498 -22.06 4.80 6.37
CA VAL A 498 -21.07 5.88 6.43
C VAL A 498 -20.35 5.89 7.78
N ARG A 499 -21.08 5.74 8.89
CA ARG A 499 -20.48 5.60 10.24
C ARG A 499 -19.52 4.42 10.35
N LEU A 500 -19.84 3.31 9.69
CA LEU A 500 -18.98 2.11 9.67
C LEU A 500 -17.67 2.36 8.92
N MET A 501 -17.70 3.17 7.87
CA MET A 501 -16.56 3.39 6.96
C MET A 501 -15.74 4.63 7.28
N CYS A 502 -16.21 5.54 8.14
CA CYS A 502 -15.66 6.90 8.31
C CYS A 502 -14.18 6.97 8.74
N ASP A 503 -13.63 5.87 9.27
CA ASP A 503 -12.22 5.70 9.59
C ASP A 503 -11.35 5.29 8.38
N ARG A 504 -11.95 5.13 7.20
CA ARG A 504 -11.30 4.78 5.93
C ARG A 504 -11.82 5.68 4.81
N ASP A 505 -11.07 6.74 4.51
CA ASP A 505 -11.41 7.79 3.54
C ASP A 505 -11.81 7.22 2.16
N ASP A 506 -10.94 6.42 1.55
CA ASP A 506 -11.18 5.80 0.23
C ASP A 506 -12.42 4.91 0.20
N ALA A 507 -12.63 4.13 1.26
CA ALA A 507 -13.77 3.22 1.35
C ALA A 507 -15.07 4.00 1.53
N THR A 508 -15.05 5.08 2.32
CA THR A 508 -16.19 5.97 2.52
C THR A 508 -16.61 6.61 1.20
N ILE A 509 -15.69 7.28 0.50
CA ILE A 509 -16.02 7.96 -0.76
C ILE A 509 -16.47 6.96 -1.82
N GLN A 510 -15.88 5.76 -1.84
CA GLN A 510 -16.31 4.74 -2.76
C GLN A 510 -17.72 4.21 -2.45
N CYS A 511 -18.05 3.94 -1.19
CA CYS A 511 -19.40 3.55 -0.78
C CYS A 511 -20.43 4.61 -1.20
N LEU A 512 -20.12 5.89 -0.94
CA LEU A 512 -20.96 7.01 -1.33
C LEU A 512 -21.15 7.12 -2.84
N THR A 513 -20.07 6.95 -3.61
CA THR A 513 -20.10 7.00 -5.07
C THR A 513 -20.91 5.85 -5.65
N CYS A 514 -20.66 4.61 -5.21
CA CYS A 514 -21.40 3.44 -5.66
C CYS A 514 -22.88 3.50 -5.30
N ALA A 515 -23.24 4.00 -4.11
CA ALA A 515 -24.64 4.20 -3.73
C ALA A 515 -25.33 5.23 -4.64
N LEU A 516 -24.67 6.35 -4.93
CA LEU A 516 -25.16 7.36 -5.87
C LEU A 516 -25.33 6.78 -7.29
N ASP A 517 -24.36 6.00 -7.76
CA ASP A 517 -24.45 5.34 -9.08
C ASP A 517 -25.63 4.37 -9.19
N VAL A 518 -25.84 3.56 -8.15
CA VAL A 518 -26.96 2.60 -8.11
C VAL A 518 -28.29 3.35 -8.07
N ALA A 519 -28.40 4.42 -7.27
CA ALA A 519 -29.60 5.24 -7.19
C ALA A 519 -29.88 6.01 -8.49
N ASP A 520 -28.84 6.52 -9.16
CA ASP A 520 -28.96 7.18 -10.47
C ASP A 520 -29.44 6.20 -11.55
N ALA A 521 -28.93 4.96 -11.53
CA ALA A 521 -29.27 3.94 -12.53
C ALA A 521 -30.62 3.26 -12.28
N VAL A 522 -31.05 3.12 -11.02
CA VAL A 522 -32.34 2.54 -10.63
C VAL A 522 -33.07 3.55 -9.74
N PRO A 523 -33.84 4.51 -10.31
CA PRO A 523 -34.49 5.57 -9.54
C PRO A 523 -35.44 5.06 -8.44
N SER A 524 -36.03 3.87 -8.62
CA SER A 524 -36.88 3.24 -7.60
C SER A 524 -36.11 2.82 -6.33
N ALA A 525 -34.78 2.69 -6.41
CA ALA A 525 -33.90 2.34 -5.29
C ALA A 525 -33.55 3.52 -4.36
N TRP A 526 -33.93 4.75 -4.71
CA TRP A 526 -33.65 5.94 -3.90
C TRP A 526 -34.12 5.84 -2.45
N SER A 527 -35.23 5.15 -2.21
CA SER A 527 -35.75 4.94 -0.84
C SER A 527 -34.89 3.98 0.00
N LEU A 528 -34.11 3.11 -0.65
CA LEU A 528 -33.23 2.13 -0.02
C LEU A 528 -31.80 2.65 0.12
N LEU A 529 -31.35 3.43 -0.87
CA LEU A 529 -30.00 3.96 -1.00
C LEU A 529 -30.04 5.48 -1.17
N ASP A 530 -30.55 6.21 -0.18
CA ASP A 530 -30.63 7.68 -0.21
C ASP A 530 -29.22 8.32 -0.24
N PRO A 531 -28.78 8.89 -1.38
CA PRO A 531 -27.47 9.49 -1.49
C PRO A 531 -27.34 10.78 -0.67
N PHE A 532 -28.46 11.49 -0.42
CA PHE A 532 -28.47 12.69 0.41
C PHE A 532 -28.33 12.37 1.89
N ALA A 533 -29.00 11.32 2.38
CA ALA A 533 -28.79 10.85 3.74
C ALA A 533 -27.34 10.39 3.97
N SER A 534 -26.76 9.71 2.98
CA SER A 534 -25.35 9.29 3.04
C SER A 534 -24.39 10.49 3.06
N PHE A 535 -24.65 11.51 2.23
CA PHE A 535 -23.84 12.72 2.22
C PHE A 535 -24.01 13.54 3.50
N ALA A 536 -25.23 13.69 4.02
CA ALA A 536 -25.48 14.36 5.29
C ALA A 536 -24.75 13.67 6.46
N GLU A 537 -24.73 12.34 6.47
CA GLU A 537 -23.98 11.58 7.47
C GLU A 537 -22.46 11.76 7.35
N LEU A 538 -21.92 11.93 6.13
CA LEU A 538 -20.52 12.27 5.94
C LEU A 538 -20.21 13.63 6.59
N LEU A 539 -21.07 14.64 6.40
CA LEU A 539 -20.91 15.96 6.99
C LEU A 539 -20.94 15.90 8.53
N GLU A 540 -21.81 15.05 9.08
CA GLU A 540 -21.90 14.79 10.52
C GLU A 540 -20.64 14.05 11.04
N CYS A 541 -20.14 13.04 10.31
CA CYS A 541 -18.93 12.29 10.68
C CYS A 541 -17.66 13.16 10.70
N VAL A 542 -17.59 14.20 9.85
CA VAL A 542 -16.50 15.20 9.90
C VAL A 542 -16.77 16.32 10.89
N SER A 543 -17.77 16.16 11.78
CA SER A 543 -18.12 17.14 12.82
C SER A 543 -18.41 18.54 12.28
N TYR A 544 -18.92 18.61 11.06
CA TYR A 544 -19.13 19.85 10.32
C TYR A 544 -17.88 20.73 10.13
N GLU A 545 -16.68 20.13 10.19
CA GLU A 545 -15.41 20.84 9.99
C GLU A 545 -15.04 20.93 8.50
N PRO A 546 -14.85 22.15 7.95
CA PRO A 546 -14.55 22.32 6.53
C PRO A 546 -13.12 21.91 6.14
N ASP A 547 -12.18 21.84 7.10
CA ASP A 547 -10.78 21.47 6.82
C ASP A 547 -10.65 20.00 6.42
N VAL A 548 -11.45 19.12 7.04
CA VAL A 548 -11.45 17.71 6.69
C VAL A 548 -11.91 17.50 5.24
N LEU A 549 -13.00 18.15 4.81
CA LEU A 549 -13.45 18.06 3.41
C LEU A 549 -12.48 18.72 2.43
N LEU A 550 -11.75 19.74 2.88
CA LEU A 550 -10.69 20.35 2.08
C LEU A 550 -9.56 19.35 1.84
N ASP A 551 -9.15 18.58 2.85
CA ASP A 551 -8.15 17.52 2.69
C ASP A 551 -8.64 16.42 1.73
N TYR A 552 -9.91 16.02 1.82
CA TYR A 552 -10.52 15.12 0.83
C TYR A 552 -10.44 15.68 -0.59
N LEU A 553 -10.68 16.97 -0.78
CA LEU A 553 -10.61 17.62 -2.10
C LEU A 553 -9.18 17.75 -2.62
N ILE A 554 -8.19 17.91 -1.76
CA ILE A 554 -6.79 18.04 -2.15
C ILE A 554 -6.15 16.67 -2.42
N SER A 555 -6.55 15.64 -1.68
CA SER A 555 -6.03 14.27 -1.84
C SER A 555 -6.38 13.67 -3.21
N GLU A 556 -5.36 13.22 -3.94
CA GLU A 556 -5.53 12.48 -5.21
C GLU A 556 -6.06 11.05 -4.98
N GLU A 557 -6.00 10.53 -3.76
CA GLU A 557 -6.40 9.16 -3.42
C GLU A 557 -7.90 9.02 -3.16
N SER A 558 -8.54 10.05 -2.62
CA SER A 558 -9.93 9.95 -2.17
C SER A 558 -10.95 9.87 -3.31
N ASN A 559 -10.62 10.38 -4.50
CA ASN A 559 -11.57 10.63 -5.59
C ASN A 559 -12.82 11.42 -5.16
N PHE A 560 -12.69 12.27 -4.14
CA PHE A 560 -13.83 12.99 -3.57
C PHE A 560 -14.39 14.06 -4.51
N LEU A 561 -13.55 14.75 -5.28
CA LEU A 561 -14.00 15.82 -6.19
C LEU A 561 -15.06 15.33 -7.22
N PRO A 562 -14.85 14.24 -7.98
CA PRO A 562 -15.89 13.70 -8.86
C PRO A 562 -17.21 13.39 -8.15
N TYR A 563 -17.14 12.82 -6.95
CA TYR A 563 -18.32 12.53 -6.13
C TYR A 563 -19.02 13.81 -5.69
N ALA A 564 -18.29 14.75 -5.09
CA ALA A 564 -18.80 16.03 -4.60
C ALA A 564 -19.51 16.83 -5.70
N LEU A 565 -18.90 16.89 -6.90
CA LEU A 565 -19.51 17.55 -8.06
C LEU A 565 -20.84 16.90 -8.47
N ARG A 566 -20.95 15.57 -8.40
CA ARG A 566 -22.18 14.86 -8.77
C ARG A 566 -23.26 15.04 -7.71
N ILE A 567 -22.95 14.80 -6.43
CA ILE A 567 -23.95 14.90 -5.36
C ILE A 567 -24.47 16.33 -5.21
N LEU A 568 -23.61 17.35 -5.33
CA LEU A 568 -24.04 18.75 -5.28
C LEU A 568 -24.88 19.15 -6.50
N LYS A 569 -24.58 18.63 -7.70
CA LYS A 569 -25.45 18.82 -8.87
C LYS A 569 -26.83 18.20 -8.64
N THR A 570 -26.88 17.00 -8.07
CA THR A 570 -28.12 16.31 -7.76
C THR A 570 -28.90 17.05 -6.66
N ALA A 571 -28.22 17.54 -5.63
CA ALA A 571 -28.82 18.36 -4.57
C ALA A 571 -29.38 19.69 -5.11
N CYS A 572 -28.70 20.35 -6.05
CA CYS A 572 -29.23 21.54 -6.70
C CYS A 572 -30.49 21.27 -7.55
N ARG A 573 -30.65 20.04 -8.08
CA ARG A 573 -31.82 19.65 -8.87
C ARG A 573 -33.02 19.33 -7.98
N ASP A 574 -32.80 18.68 -6.84
CA ASP A 574 -33.83 18.34 -5.86
C ASP A 574 -33.46 18.79 -4.44
N ALA A 575 -33.43 20.12 -4.27
CA ALA A 575 -33.03 20.73 -3.01
C ALA A 575 -33.99 20.39 -1.87
N ARG A 576 -35.29 20.21 -2.15
CA ARG A 576 -36.29 19.86 -1.12
C ARG A 576 -36.00 18.50 -0.52
N CYS A 577 -35.70 17.50 -1.35
CA CYS A 577 -35.35 16.17 -0.87
C CYS A 577 -34.02 16.21 -0.10
N PHE A 578 -33.01 16.91 -0.64
CA PHE A 578 -31.73 17.09 0.04
C PHE A 578 -31.89 17.69 1.44
N PHE A 579 -32.62 18.81 1.58
CA PHE A 579 -32.86 19.47 2.86
C PHE A 579 -33.62 18.58 3.84
N LYS A 580 -34.59 17.81 3.35
CA LYS A 580 -35.32 16.84 4.18
C LYS A 580 -34.40 15.73 4.70
N SER A 581 -33.49 15.22 3.89
CA SER A 581 -32.55 14.15 4.28
C SER A 581 -31.48 14.62 5.27
N CYS A 582 -31.10 15.90 5.23
CA CYS A 582 -30.21 16.51 6.24
C CYS A 582 -30.86 16.59 7.64
N GLY A 583 -32.19 16.73 7.71
CA GLY A 583 -32.93 16.74 8.97
C GLY A 583 -32.49 17.88 9.89
N SER A 584 -32.22 17.58 11.17
CA SER A 584 -31.82 18.57 12.17
C SER A 584 -30.43 19.17 11.95
N GLY A 585 -29.55 18.51 11.18
CA GLY A 585 -28.21 18.99 10.88
C GLY A 585 -28.12 19.86 9.62
N LEU A 586 -29.26 20.31 9.07
CA LEU A 586 -29.30 21.09 7.83
C LEU A 586 -28.55 22.42 7.96
N ASP A 587 -28.78 23.17 9.04
CA ASP A 587 -28.15 24.48 9.23
C ASP A 587 -26.63 24.35 9.34
N ASP A 588 -26.16 23.37 10.12
CA ASP A 588 -24.72 23.06 10.25
C ASP A 588 -24.11 22.59 8.92
N ALA A 589 -24.82 21.77 8.15
CA ALA A 589 -24.40 21.34 6.83
C ALA A 589 -24.24 22.52 5.85
N MET A 590 -25.20 23.45 5.83
CA MET A 590 -25.12 24.64 4.98
C MET A 590 -23.99 25.57 5.42
N VAL A 591 -23.81 25.78 6.73
CA VAL A 591 -22.69 26.57 7.28
C VAL A 591 -21.35 25.96 6.91
N LEU A 592 -21.19 24.62 7.01
CA LEU A 592 -19.98 23.93 6.56
C LEU A 592 -19.74 24.22 5.08
N LEU A 593 -20.72 23.97 4.20
CA LEU A 593 -20.55 24.13 2.76
C LEU A 593 -20.15 25.57 2.40
N ILE A 594 -20.79 26.57 2.99
CA ILE A 594 -20.45 27.99 2.79
C ILE A 594 -19.01 28.28 3.24
N ARG A 595 -18.60 27.80 4.42
CA ARG A 595 -17.22 27.96 4.92
C ARG A 595 -16.19 27.28 4.02
N LEU A 596 -16.49 26.06 3.55
CA LEU A 596 -15.65 25.32 2.62
C LEU A 596 -15.47 26.11 1.31
N ARG A 597 -16.56 26.63 0.72
CA ARG A 597 -16.50 27.47 -0.48
C ARG A 597 -15.59 28.69 -0.28
N LEU A 598 -15.72 29.40 0.84
CA LEU A 598 -14.87 30.56 1.14
C LEU A 598 -13.38 30.18 1.25
N LYS A 599 -13.05 29.06 1.92
CA LYS A 599 -11.67 28.57 2.03
C LYS A 599 -11.09 28.19 0.66
N MET A 600 -11.86 27.46 -0.15
CA MET A 600 -11.45 27.05 -1.50
C MET A 600 -11.16 28.25 -2.41
N LEU A 601 -12.02 29.28 -2.39
CA LEU A 601 -11.83 30.49 -3.18
C LEU A 601 -10.57 31.26 -2.76
N ARG A 602 -10.32 31.41 -1.45
CA ARG A 602 -9.09 32.04 -0.94
C ARG A 602 -7.83 31.30 -1.38
N LEU A 603 -7.83 29.96 -1.32
CA LEU A 603 -6.68 29.15 -1.76
C LEU A 603 -6.46 29.21 -3.27
N HIS A 604 -7.54 29.32 -4.03
CA HIS A 604 -7.49 29.48 -5.48
C HIS A 604 -6.96 30.86 -5.89
N GLU A 605 -7.40 31.93 -5.22
CA GLU A 605 -6.88 33.30 -5.41
C GLU A 605 -5.37 33.38 -5.11
N ASN A 606 -4.88 32.57 -4.16
CA ASN A 606 -3.45 32.48 -3.83
C ASN A 606 -2.66 31.50 -4.72
N HIS A 607 -3.27 30.89 -5.75
CA HIS A 607 -2.64 29.89 -6.63
C HIS A 607 -2.05 28.65 -5.93
N VAL A 608 -2.57 28.28 -4.75
CA VAL A 608 -2.10 27.12 -3.96
C VAL A 608 -2.93 25.86 -4.23
N PHE A 609 -4.12 26.00 -4.81
CA PHE A 609 -5.05 24.89 -4.99
C PHE A 609 -4.72 24.06 -6.27
N PRO A 610 -4.71 22.72 -6.21
CA PRO A 610 -4.19 21.86 -7.30
C PRO A 610 -4.98 21.90 -8.62
N TYR A 611 -6.22 22.37 -8.61
CA TYR A 611 -7.08 22.43 -9.78
C TYR A 611 -8.10 23.58 -9.71
N ASN A 612 -8.89 23.75 -10.77
CA ASN A 612 -9.91 24.78 -10.85
C ASN A 612 -11.11 24.48 -9.91
N VAL A 613 -11.22 25.23 -8.82
CA VAL A 613 -12.29 25.08 -7.82
C VAL A 613 -13.62 25.74 -8.20
N VAL A 614 -13.65 26.57 -9.25
CA VAL A 614 -14.83 27.36 -9.62
C VAL A 614 -16.08 26.50 -9.85
N PRO A 615 -16.03 25.32 -10.51
CA PRO A 615 -17.23 24.50 -10.74
C PRO A 615 -17.92 24.05 -9.44
N ILE A 616 -17.16 23.57 -8.46
CA ILE A 616 -17.70 23.12 -7.17
C ILE A 616 -18.14 24.30 -6.31
N ALA A 617 -17.38 25.41 -6.32
CA ALA A 617 -17.76 26.63 -5.60
C ALA A 617 -19.08 27.23 -6.10
N LYS A 618 -19.36 27.15 -7.42
CA LYS A 618 -20.64 27.59 -8.00
C LYS A 618 -21.81 26.69 -7.59
N LEU A 619 -21.59 25.38 -7.48
CA LEU A 619 -22.64 24.46 -7.00
C LEU A 619 -22.98 24.73 -5.54
N ILE A 620 -21.96 24.93 -4.69
CA ILE A 620 -22.18 25.28 -3.28
C ILE A 620 -22.94 26.61 -3.17
N GLN A 621 -22.57 27.62 -3.97
CA GLN A 621 -23.31 28.88 -4.01
C GLN A 621 -24.77 28.67 -4.40
N ARG A 622 -25.04 27.80 -5.38
CA ARG A 622 -26.41 27.53 -5.79
C ARG A 622 -27.21 26.82 -4.68
N CYS A 623 -26.59 25.92 -3.92
CA CYS A 623 -27.22 25.32 -2.73
C CYS A 623 -27.58 26.38 -1.68
N ASP A 624 -26.70 27.37 -1.45
CA ASP A 624 -26.92 28.48 -0.50
C ASP A 624 -28.11 29.38 -0.93
N GLU A 625 -28.16 29.74 -2.22
CA GLU A 625 -29.30 30.46 -2.81
C GLU A 625 -30.62 29.69 -2.61
N LEU A 626 -30.63 28.38 -2.92
CA LEU A 626 -31.82 27.54 -2.77
C LEU A 626 -32.25 27.34 -1.32
N TYR A 627 -31.30 27.28 -0.38
CA TYR A 627 -31.59 27.21 1.05
C TYR A 627 -32.26 28.49 1.54
N THR A 628 -31.77 29.65 1.08
CA THR A 628 -32.38 30.95 1.36
C THR A 628 -33.76 31.12 0.72
N GLU A 629 -34.01 30.50 -0.44
CA GLU A 629 -35.31 30.58 -1.13
C GLU A 629 -36.38 29.64 -0.56
N ILE A 630 -35.98 28.48 -0.02
CA ILE A 630 -36.90 27.39 0.34
C ILE A 630 -37.11 27.28 1.86
N VAL A 631 -36.11 27.60 2.67
CA VAL A 631 -36.08 27.29 4.11
C VAL A 631 -36.13 28.55 4.98
N LEU A 632 -35.36 29.58 4.61
CA LEU A 632 -35.39 30.90 5.27
C LEU A 632 -36.53 31.77 4.72
#